data_AF-A0A517PS81-F1
#
_entry.id   AF-A0A517PS81-F1
#
_cell.length_a   1.000
_cell.length_b   1.000
_cell.length_c   1.000
_cell.angle_alpha   90.00
_cell.angle_beta   90.00
_cell.angle_gamma   90.00
#
_symmetry.space_group_name_H-M   'P 1'
#
loop_
_entity.id
_entity.type
_entity.pdbx_description
1 polymer ?
#
loop_
_entity_poly.entity_id
_entity_poly.type
_entity_poly.pdbx_seq_one_letter_code
_entity_poly.pdbx_strand_id
1 'polypeptide(L)'
;MQRLPLAGLAVLFSLLTLLSPAHATNDNFLPGDSFFPSKVLYENLQRQEQEAEPVYYYNYICELAFCGYAGYSQLKLDKQNEQLAANIREAYLHIRKSQPIRLRPKKNAKLPQKNQGTPNLDNFYETNGLSIFFYNEDYDWQRLKIGLKYNENWREEMKKFINAGRYCAFVKKGDALKRSTTMAKQVPPLNVKIPEADIETGKKVDLPLTPTAPLKALILYDDNYQDYYDMKNGKRLLVVTNQGITRFVIYRGKWKQY
;
A
#
# COMPACT_ATOMS: atom_id res chain seq x y z
N MET A 1 38.85 -47.59 -5.12
CA MET A 1 37.43 -47.19 -5.29
C MET A 1 36.66 -47.51 -4.02
N GLN A 2 36.59 -46.56 -3.07
CA GLN A 2 35.83 -46.72 -1.82
C GLN A 2 34.36 -46.42 -2.08
N ARG A 3 33.49 -47.41 -1.84
CA ARG A 3 32.04 -47.24 -1.91
C ARG A 3 31.58 -46.48 -0.67
N LEU A 4 31.04 -45.27 -0.89
CA LEU A 4 30.32 -44.54 0.16
C LEU A 4 29.12 -45.38 0.65
N PRO A 5 28.87 -45.45 1.97
CA PRO A 5 27.77 -46.22 2.50
C PRO A 5 26.44 -45.53 2.17
N LEU A 6 25.52 -46.26 1.51
CA LEU A 6 24.17 -45.79 1.15
C LEU A 6 23.37 -45.22 2.34
N ALA A 7 23.74 -45.57 3.58
CA ALA A 7 23.09 -45.08 4.79
C ALA A 7 23.28 -43.56 5.03
N GLY A 8 24.36 -42.96 4.52
CA GLY A 8 24.61 -41.52 4.67
C GLY A 8 23.72 -40.63 3.79
N LEU A 9 23.19 -41.17 2.68
CA LEU A 9 22.36 -40.40 1.74
C LEU A 9 20.91 -40.28 2.22
N ALA A 10 20.40 -41.28 2.94
CA ALA A 10 19.03 -41.28 3.46
C ALA A 10 18.83 -40.24 4.58
N VAL A 11 19.83 -40.06 5.46
CA VAL A 11 19.76 -39.09 6.57
C VAL A 11 19.81 -37.64 6.06
N LEU A 12 20.53 -37.37 4.96
CA LEU A 12 20.55 -36.05 4.34
C LEU A 12 19.21 -35.70 3.65
N PHE A 13 18.49 -36.68 3.11
CA PHE A 13 17.16 -36.47 2.53
C PHE A 13 16.06 -36.30 3.59
N SER A 14 16.18 -36.95 4.76
CA SER A 14 15.23 -36.78 5.87
C SER A 14 15.41 -35.46 6.65
N LEU A 15 16.58 -34.83 6.61
CA LEU A 15 16.76 -33.50 7.21
C LEU A 15 16.20 -32.36 6.34
N LEU A 16 16.00 -32.59 5.04
CA LEU A 16 15.42 -31.59 4.12
C LEU A 16 13.88 -31.52 4.18
N THR A 17 13.21 -32.51 4.79
CA THR A 17 11.73 -32.53 4.92
C THR A 17 11.22 -31.91 6.23
N LEU A 18 12.11 -31.48 7.13
CA LEU A 18 11.75 -30.76 8.37
C LEU A 18 11.78 -29.24 8.24
N LEU A 19 12.09 -28.71 7.06
CA LEU A 19 11.84 -27.31 6.76
C LEU A 19 10.34 -27.14 6.55
N SER A 20 9.64 -26.64 7.58
CA SER A 20 8.27 -26.16 7.44
C SER A 20 8.18 -25.33 6.16
N PRO A 21 7.15 -25.50 5.32
CA PRO A 21 7.07 -24.75 4.08
C PRO A 21 7.13 -23.27 4.46
N ALA A 22 8.06 -22.53 3.84
CA ALA A 22 8.07 -21.09 3.92
C ALA A 22 6.83 -20.60 3.17
N HIS A 23 5.70 -20.58 3.86
CA HIS A 23 4.44 -20.10 3.32
C HIS A 23 4.55 -18.59 3.17
N ALA A 24 4.54 -18.13 1.93
CA ALA A 24 4.51 -16.72 1.60
C ALA A 24 3.05 -16.24 1.65
N THR A 25 2.78 -15.15 2.35
CA THR A 25 1.43 -14.59 2.54
C THR A 25 1.27 -13.30 1.78
N ASN A 26 0.02 -13.02 1.39
CA ASN A 26 -0.33 -11.70 0.88
C ASN A 26 -0.82 -10.80 2.03
N ASP A 27 0.12 -10.03 2.59
CA ASP A 27 -0.11 -9.11 3.70
C ASP A 27 -0.86 -7.84 3.25
N ASN A 28 -2.10 -7.69 3.72
CA ASN A 28 -2.85 -6.44 3.64
C ASN A 28 -2.51 -5.52 4.83
N PHE A 29 -3.41 -4.60 5.17
CA PHE A 29 -3.27 -3.77 6.35
C PHE A 29 -3.43 -4.65 7.58
N LEU A 30 -2.44 -4.60 8.48
CA LEU A 30 -2.52 -5.23 9.79
C LEU A 30 -2.69 -4.13 10.84
N PRO A 31 -3.56 -4.32 11.85
CA PRO A 31 -3.57 -3.44 13.01
C PRO A 31 -2.14 -3.24 13.55
N GLY A 32 -1.78 -2.01 13.87
CA GLY A 32 -0.38 -1.67 14.20
C GLY A 32 0.42 -1.04 13.04
N ASP A 33 0.00 -1.20 11.79
CA ASP A 33 0.61 -0.49 10.65
C ASP A 33 0.39 1.03 10.82
N SER A 34 1.44 1.82 10.64
CA SER A 34 1.40 3.27 10.79
C SER A 34 0.69 4.00 9.64
N PHE A 35 0.32 3.26 8.58
CA PHE A 35 -0.39 3.80 7.43
C PHE A 35 -1.20 2.76 6.67
N PHE A 36 -2.18 3.22 5.90
CA PHE A 36 -2.91 2.43 4.92
C PHE A 36 -2.49 2.84 3.49
N PRO A 37 -1.88 1.95 2.69
CA PRO A 37 -1.52 2.22 1.31
C PRO A 37 -2.68 1.90 0.36
N SER A 38 -2.88 2.74 -0.66
CA SER A 38 -3.86 2.50 -1.71
C SER A 38 -3.35 2.98 -3.08
N LYS A 39 -4.16 2.75 -4.11
CA LYS A 39 -3.97 3.23 -5.47
C LYS A 39 -5.18 4.05 -5.88
N VAL A 40 -4.92 5.30 -6.26
CA VAL A 40 -5.93 6.16 -6.85
C VAL A 40 -5.93 5.97 -8.35
N LEU A 41 -7.07 5.50 -8.86
CA LEU A 41 -7.38 5.37 -10.28
C LEU A 41 -8.50 6.34 -10.59
N TYR A 42 -8.55 6.82 -11.84
CA TYR A 42 -9.60 7.73 -12.28
C TYR A 42 -10.99 7.10 -12.14
N GLU A 43 -11.14 5.83 -12.49
CA GLU A 43 -12.40 5.09 -12.33
C GLU A 43 -12.88 5.06 -10.87
N ASN A 44 -11.95 4.94 -9.91
CA ASN A 44 -12.28 4.92 -8.49
C ASN A 44 -12.76 6.31 -8.05
N LEU A 45 -12.11 7.38 -8.51
CA LEU A 45 -12.52 8.75 -8.17
C LEU A 45 -13.89 9.08 -8.75
N GLN A 46 -14.20 8.65 -9.97
CA GLN A 46 -15.52 8.86 -10.57
C GLN A 46 -16.63 8.14 -9.82
N ARG A 47 -16.38 6.89 -9.36
CA ARG A 47 -17.34 6.17 -8.52
C ARG A 47 -17.55 6.89 -7.18
N GLN A 48 -16.45 7.36 -6.59
CA GLN A 48 -16.48 8.09 -5.32
C GLN A 48 -17.22 9.43 -5.41
N GLU A 49 -17.33 10.08 -6.58
CA GLU A 49 -18.16 11.29 -6.74
C GLU A 49 -19.64 11.04 -6.42
N GLN A 50 -20.09 9.80 -6.52
CA GLN A 50 -21.47 9.39 -6.26
C GLN A 50 -21.65 8.90 -4.81
N GLU A 51 -20.58 8.82 -4.02
CA GLU A 51 -20.56 8.27 -2.67
C GLU A 51 -20.20 9.35 -1.65
N ALA A 52 -20.97 9.43 -0.55
CA ALA A 52 -20.69 10.38 0.54
C ALA A 52 -19.43 10.01 1.35
N GLU A 53 -19.13 8.71 1.45
CA GLU A 53 -18.01 8.17 2.25
C GLU A 53 -17.17 7.22 1.39
N PRO A 54 -16.17 7.75 0.66
CA PRO A 54 -15.45 6.97 -0.33
C PRO A 54 -14.59 5.86 0.28
N VAL A 55 -14.59 4.70 -0.36
CA VAL A 55 -13.77 3.54 0.03
C VAL A 55 -12.49 3.48 -0.81
N TYR A 56 -11.37 3.24 -0.14
CA TYR A 56 -10.04 3.03 -0.70
C TYR A 56 -9.59 1.58 -0.47
N TYR A 57 -9.08 0.96 -1.53
CA TYR A 57 -8.65 -0.44 -1.50
C TYR A 57 -7.16 -0.57 -1.28
N TYR A 58 -6.76 -1.53 -0.47
CA TYR A 58 -5.37 -1.76 -0.13
C TYR A 58 -4.53 -2.05 -1.38
N ASN A 59 -3.42 -1.35 -1.52
CA ASN A 59 -2.47 -1.60 -2.60
C ASN A 59 -1.42 -2.63 -2.15
N TYR A 60 -1.57 -3.86 -2.65
CA TYR A 60 -0.61 -4.92 -2.40
C TYR A 60 0.70 -4.69 -3.17
N ILE A 61 1.83 -4.82 -2.47
CA ILE A 61 3.17 -4.49 -2.99
C ILE A 61 4.17 -5.65 -2.95
N CYS A 62 3.78 -6.79 -2.40
CA CYS A 62 4.63 -7.95 -2.35
C CYS A 62 4.45 -8.82 -3.61
N GLU A 63 5.34 -9.79 -3.77
CA GLU A 63 5.13 -10.84 -4.78
C GLU A 63 3.89 -11.63 -4.36
N LEU A 64 3.00 -11.90 -5.31
CA LEU A 64 1.80 -12.68 -5.05
C LEU A 64 2.23 -14.08 -4.63
N ALA A 65 1.72 -14.51 -3.49
CA ALA A 65 1.94 -15.84 -2.98
C ALA A 65 0.64 -16.65 -2.99
N PHE A 66 0.75 -17.94 -3.28
CA PHE A 66 -0.42 -18.83 -3.38
C PHE A 66 -0.90 -19.35 -2.01
N CYS A 67 -0.49 -18.75 -0.88
CA CYS A 67 -0.84 -19.24 0.46
C CYS A 67 -1.94 -18.42 1.17
N GLY A 68 -2.69 -17.60 0.44
CA GLY A 68 -3.81 -16.82 0.99
C GLY A 68 -3.46 -15.38 1.36
N TYR A 69 -4.41 -14.70 2.00
CA TYR A 69 -4.33 -13.29 2.38
C TYR A 69 -4.52 -13.12 3.89
N ALA A 70 -3.92 -12.06 4.44
CA ALA A 70 -4.10 -11.69 5.83
C ALA A 70 -4.32 -10.18 5.97
N GLY A 71 -5.15 -9.78 6.93
CA GLY A 71 -5.45 -8.38 7.21
C GLY A 71 -6.65 -7.80 6.48
N TYR A 72 -6.76 -6.48 6.53
CA TYR A 72 -7.91 -5.70 6.09
C TYR A 72 -7.62 -5.00 4.77
N SER A 73 -8.57 -5.04 3.84
CA SER A 73 -8.35 -4.63 2.46
C SER A 73 -8.94 -3.27 2.10
N GLN A 74 -9.69 -2.65 3.00
CA GLN A 74 -10.46 -1.45 2.72
C GLN A 74 -10.34 -0.42 3.84
N LEU A 75 -10.28 0.85 3.45
CA LEU A 75 -10.37 2.02 4.32
C LEU A 75 -11.48 2.93 3.79
N LYS A 76 -12.45 3.26 4.63
CA LYS A 76 -13.53 4.21 4.28
C LYS A 76 -13.22 5.57 4.91
N LEU A 77 -13.21 6.63 4.10
CA LEU A 77 -13.14 7.98 4.61
C LEU A 77 -14.56 8.41 5.01
N ASP A 78 -14.78 8.52 6.32
CA ASP A 78 -16.02 8.99 6.91
C ASP A 78 -16.12 10.52 6.87
N LYS A 79 -17.23 11.06 7.40
CA LYS A 79 -17.55 12.49 7.37
C LYS A 79 -16.44 13.42 7.88
N GLN A 80 -15.65 13.02 8.89
CA GLN A 80 -14.53 13.84 9.39
C GLN A 80 -13.37 13.97 8.39
N ASN A 81 -13.35 13.16 7.33
CA ASN A 81 -12.37 13.16 6.25
C ASN A 81 -12.99 13.50 4.89
N GLU A 82 -14.18 14.11 4.86
CA GLU A 82 -14.88 14.50 3.63
C GLU A 82 -14.04 15.49 2.79
N GLN A 83 -13.47 16.51 3.44
CA GLN A 83 -12.64 17.49 2.73
C GLN A 83 -11.31 16.89 2.26
N LEU A 84 -10.73 15.97 3.03
CA LEU A 84 -9.57 15.18 2.59
C LEU A 84 -9.89 14.41 1.30
N ALA A 85 -11.06 13.76 1.22
CA ALA A 85 -11.48 13.04 0.03
C ALA A 85 -11.63 13.96 -1.20
N ALA A 86 -12.26 15.13 -1.03
CA ALA A 86 -12.36 16.14 -2.08
C ALA A 86 -10.97 16.62 -2.54
N ASN A 87 -10.09 16.93 -1.59
CA ASN A 87 -8.73 17.38 -1.88
C ASN A 87 -7.88 16.28 -2.55
N ILE A 88 -8.13 14.99 -2.28
CA ILE A 88 -7.47 13.88 -2.99
C ILE A 88 -7.85 13.88 -4.48
N ARG A 89 -9.10 14.16 -4.82
CA ARG A 89 -9.55 14.28 -6.22
C ARG A 89 -8.83 15.43 -6.91
N GLU A 90 -8.81 16.61 -6.29
CA GLU A 90 -8.09 17.77 -6.82
C GLU A 90 -6.59 17.50 -7.01
N ALA A 91 -5.97 16.85 -6.03
CA ALA A 91 -4.56 16.47 -6.08
C ALA A 91 -4.28 15.48 -7.22
N TYR A 92 -5.16 14.48 -7.42
CA TYR A 92 -5.06 13.55 -8.53
C TYR A 92 -5.13 14.28 -9.88
N LEU A 93 -6.16 15.11 -10.08
CA LEU A 93 -6.33 15.88 -11.32
C LEU A 93 -5.15 16.82 -11.56
N HIS A 94 -4.61 17.42 -10.50
CA HIS A 94 -3.41 18.26 -10.58
C HIS A 94 -2.19 17.48 -11.10
N ILE A 95 -1.92 16.29 -10.56
CA ILE A 95 -0.81 15.44 -11.02
C ILE A 95 -1.01 15.07 -12.50
N ARG A 96 -2.25 14.74 -12.90
CA ARG A 96 -2.60 14.37 -14.28
C ARG A 96 -2.37 15.46 -15.32
N LYS A 97 -2.31 16.75 -14.93
CA LYS A 97 -1.89 17.84 -15.83
C LYS A 97 -0.47 17.65 -16.37
N SER A 98 0.40 16.99 -15.59
CA SER A 98 1.81 16.74 -15.96
C SER A 98 2.12 15.27 -16.26
N GLN A 99 1.29 14.35 -15.79
CA GLN A 99 1.44 12.91 -15.98
C GLN A 99 0.14 12.29 -16.51
N PRO A 100 -0.09 12.34 -17.83
CA PRO A 100 -1.31 11.83 -18.44
C PRO A 100 -1.61 10.38 -18.06
N ILE A 101 -2.91 10.05 -18.00
CA ILE A 101 -3.38 8.70 -17.73
C ILE A 101 -2.91 7.76 -18.86
N ARG A 102 -2.37 6.60 -18.49
CA ARG A 102 -1.96 5.54 -19.42
C ARG A 102 -2.97 4.41 -19.37
N LEU A 103 -3.62 4.19 -20.51
CA LEU A 103 -4.68 3.20 -20.64
C LEU A 103 -4.17 1.97 -21.38
N ARG A 104 -4.58 0.78 -20.91
CA ARG A 104 -4.41 -0.49 -21.62
C ARG A 104 -5.78 -1.08 -21.97
N PRO A 105 -6.02 -1.51 -23.21
CA PRO A 105 -7.30 -2.12 -23.58
C PRO A 105 -7.59 -3.36 -22.73
N LYS A 106 -8.85 -3.54 -22.30
CA LYS A 106 -9.34 -4.84 -21.81
C LYS A 106 -9.35 -5.84 -22.97
N LYS A 107 -9.24 -7.15 -22.70
CA LYS A 107 -9.03 -8.21 -23.74
C LYS A 107 -9.98 -8.15 -24.96
N ASN A 108 -11.13 -7.49 -24.87
CA ASN A 108 -12.14 -7.37 -25.94
C ASN A 108 -12.49 -5.92 -26.32
N ALA A 109 -11.69 -4.94 -25.91
CA ALA A 109 -11.97 -3.53 -26.15
C ALA A 109 -11.76 -3.16 -27.63
N LYS A 110 -12.82 -2.67 -28.28
CA LYS A 110 -12.68 -2.05 -29.61
C LYS A 110 -11.92 -0.73 -29.44
N LEU A 111 -10.77 -0.60 -30.09
CA LEU A 111 -10.09 0.68 -30.16
C LEU A 111 -11.04 1.69 -30.81
N PRO A 112 -11.20 2.90 -30.26
CA PRO A 112 -11.99 3.93 -30.91
C PRO A 112 -11.43 4.16 -32.31
N GLN A 113 -12.29 4.11 -33.33
CA GLN A 113 -11.89 4.49 -34.68
C GLN A 113 -11.47 5.97 -34.67
N LYS A 114 -10.51 6.36 -35.52
CA LYS A 114 -10.08 7.77 -35.64
C LYS A 114 -11.33 8.65 -35.73
N ASN A 115 -11.41 9.64 -34.84
CA ASN A 115 -12.50 10.63 -34.66
C ASN A 115 -13.66 10.27 -33.72
N GLN A 116 -13.61 9.15 -32.99
CA GLN A 116 -14.60 8.86 -31.92
C GLN A 116 -14.14 9.37 -30.54
N GLY A 117 -14.26 10.68 -30.30
CA GLY A 117 -14.29 11.31 -28.96
C GLY A 117 -13.25 10.81 -27.92
N THR A 118 -13.54 11.05 -26.64
CA THR A 118 -12.79 10.47 -25.53
C THR A 118 -13.05 8.95 -25.46
N PRO A 119 -12.03 8.09 -25.29
CA PRO A 119 -12.22 6.65 -25.15
C PRO A 119 -13.18 6.34 -24.00
N ASN A 120 -14.16 5.45 -24.20
CA ASN A 120 -14.94 4.91 -23.10
C ASN A 120 -14.00 4.16 -22.15
N LEU A 121 -13.76 4.72 -20.97
CA LEU A 121 -12.84 4.21 -19.96
C LEU A 121 -13.22 2.82 -19.45
N ASP A 122 -14.49 2.42 -19.54
CA ASP A 122 -14.95 1.07 -19.17
C ASP A 122 -14.25 -0.04 -19.97
N ASN A 123 -13.73 0.29 -21.15
CA ASN A 123 -13.00 -0.62 -22.03
C ASN A 123 -11.48 -0.67 -21.76
N PHE A 124 -10.98 0.11 -20.80
CA PHE A 124 -9.55 0.21 -20.53
C PHE A 124 -9.23 0.01 -19.05
N TYR A 125 -8.00 -0.42 -18.77
CA TYR A 125 -7.40 -0.37 -17.45
C TYR A 125 -6.43 0.80 -17.37
N GLU A 126 -6.54 1.64 -16.34
CA GLU A 126 -5.49 2.58 -16.00
C GLU A 126 -4.27 1.83 -15.45
N THR A 127 -3.12 2.03 -16.09
CA THR A 127 -1.88 1.29 -15.79
C THR A 127 -0.88 2.07 -14.95
N ASN A 128 -1.11 3.37 -14.75
CA ASN A 128 -0.23 4.26 -14.02
C ASN A 128 -0.98 4.98 -12.89
N GLY A 129 -1.83 4.24 -12.16
CA GLY A 129 -2.50 4.74 -10.96
C GLY A 129 -1.53 5.34 -9.94
N LEU A 130 -1.97 6.37 -9.21
CA LEU A 130 -1.10 7.09 -8.28
C LEU A 130 -1.09 6.40 -6.92
N SER A 131 0.10 6.19 -6.35
CA SER A 131 0.23 5.66 -5.00
C SER A 131 -0.15 6.71 -3.97
N ILE A 132 -1.03 6.32 -3.05
CA ILE A 132 -1.48 7.14 -1.93
C ILE A 132 -1.23 6.40 -0.63
N PHE A 133 -0.80 7.13 0.40
CA PHE A 133 -0.54 6.60 1.73
C PHE A 133 -1.31 7.43 2.76
N PHE A 134 -2.23 6.80 3.49
CA PHE A 134 -3.00 7.43 4.55
C PHE A 134 -2.30 7.27 5.89
N TYR A 135 -1.98 8.38 6.54
CA TYR A 135 -1.38 8.45 7.88
C TYR A 135 -2.29 9.25 8.81
N ASN A 136 -2.06 9.16 10.13
CA ASN A 136 -2.64 10.11 11.08
C ASN A 136 -2.24 11.56 10.70
N GLU A 137 -3.13 12.52 10.95
CA GLU A 137 -2.90 13.94 10.60
C GLU A 137 -1.65 14.56 11.27
N ASP A 138 -1.19 14.03 12.40
CA ASP A 138 0.01 14.47 13.11
C ASP A 138 1.29 13.72 12.70
N TYR A 139 1.20 12.69 11.84
CA TYR A 139 2.34 11.87 11.46
C TYR A 139 3.45 12.69 10.78
N ASP A 140 4.65 12.62 11.36
CA ASP A 140 5.88 13.30 10.90
C ASP A 140 6.59 12.48 9.80
N TRP A 141 6.00 12.47 8.62
CA TRP A 141 6.48 11.72 7.46
C TRP A 141 7.86 12.18 6.96
N GLN A 142 8.26 13.42 7.22
CA GLN A 142 9.56 13.93 6.79
C GLN A 142 10.70 13.31 7.59
N ARG A 143 10.54 13.21 8.92
CA ARG A 143 11.51 12.55 9.80
C ARG A 143 11.38 11.03 9.75
N LEU A 144 10.16 10.51 9.75
CA LEU A 144 9.89 9.08 9.83
C LEU A 144 9.99 8.36 8.48
N LYS A 145 10.18 9.09 7.37
CA LYS A 145 10.21 8.52 6.01
C LYS A 145 8.86 7.92 5.60
N ILE A 146 8.70 7.75 4.30
CA ILE A 146 7.47 7.25 3.68
C ILE A 146 7.64 5.75 3.41
N GLY A 147 6.57 4.98 3.60
CA GLY A 147 6.53 3.56 3.22
C GLY A 147 7.15 2.60 4.24
N LEU A 148 7.43 3.06 5.46
CA LEU A 148 7.84 2.20 6.58
C LEU A 148 6.64 1.97 7.49
N LYS A 149 6.22 0.71 7.68
CA LYS A 149 4.96 0.40 8.38
C LYS A 149 5.05 0.54 9.90
N TYR A 150 6.26 0.47 10.48
CA TYR A 150 6.49 0.59 11.92
C TYR A 150 5.62 -0.32 12.80
N ASN A 151 5.25 -1.50 12.30
CA ASN A 151 4.43 -2.45 13.05
C ASN A 151 5.30 -3.50 13.71
N GLU A 152 5.37 -3.53 15.04
CA GLU A 152 6.06 -4.59 15.78
C GLU A 152 5.21 -5.84 16.00
N ASN A 153 3.90 -5.67 16.10
CA ASN A 153 2.93 -6.73 16.43
C ASN A 153 2.42 -7.44 15.16
N TRP A 154 3.07 -7.21 14.02
CA TRP A 154 2.62 -7.74 12.73
C TRP A 154 2.50 -9.27 12.73
N ARG A 155 3.35 -9.98 13.50
CA ARG A 155 3.31 -11.45 13.59
C ARG A 155 2.07 -11.94 14.33
N GLU A 156 1.75 -11.28 15.43
CA GLU A 156 0.62 -11.57 16.30
C GLU A 156 -0.70 -11.30 15.56
N GLU A 157 -0.76 -10.18 14.83
CA GLU A 157 -1.90 -9.86 13.97
C GLU A 157 -2.04 -10.81 12.79
N MET A 158 -0.92 -11.18 12.14
CA MET A 158 -0.89 -12.15 11.05
C MET A 158 -1.47 -13.50 11.47
N LYS A 159 -1.10 -13.99 12.67
CA LYS A 159 -1.53 -15.29 13.21
C LYS A 159 -3.05 -15.45 13.32
N LYS A 160 -3.80 -14.36 13.39
CA LYS A 160 -5.27 -14.39 13.38
C LYS A 160 -5.83 -14.88 12.05
N PHE A 161 -5.10 -14.65 10.95
CA PHE A 161 -5.49 -15.03 9.60
C PHE A 161 -4.76 -16.28 9.11
N ILE A 162 -3.49 -16.44 9.47
CA ILE A 162 -2.65 -17.55 9.02
C ILE A 162 -1.43 -17.74 9.93
N ASN A 163 -1.06 -19.00 10.16
CA ASN A 163 0.02 -19.38 11.10
C ASN A 163 1.44 -19.07 10.62
N ALA A 164 1.62 -18.71 9.35
CA ALA A 164 2.92 -18.42 8.76
C ALA A 164 2.76 -17.25 7.78
N GLY A 165 3.64 -16.26 7.87
CA GLY A 165 3.65 -15.11 6.98
C GLY A 165 4.97 -14.34 7.01
N ARG A 166 5.19 -13.49 6.01
CA ARG A 166 6.44 -12.72 5.87
C ARG A 166 6.13 -11.23 5.78
N TYR A 167 6.80 -10.46 6.63
CA TYR A 167 6.73 -9.00 6.61
C TYR A 167 6.98 -8.41 5.21
N CYS A 168 5.93 -7.77 4.68
CA CYS A 168 5.95 -7.08 3.40
C CYS A 168 6.29 -5.60 3.52
N ALA A 169 7.48 -5.21 3.02
CA ALA A 169 7.99 -3.85 3.07
C ALA A 169 7.96 -3.15 1.70
N PHE A 170 7.56 -1.87 1.68
CA PHE A 170 7.64 -1.00 0.49
C PHE A 170 9.08 -0.69 0.10
N VAL A 171 9.96 -0.59 1.09
CA VAL A 171 11.40 -0.36 0.92
C VAL A 171 12.14 -1.57 1.47
N LYS A 172 12.68 -2.41 0.58
CA LYS A 172 13.32 -3.69 0.93
C LYS A 172 14.79 -3.57 1.36
N LYS A 173 15.30 -2.35 1.58
CA LYS A 173 16.69 -2.11 2.04
C LYS A 173 16.87 -2.50 3.50
N GLY A 174 18.05 -3.03 3.84
CA GLY A 174 18.35 -3.50 5.20
C GLY A 174 18.26 -2.41 6.28
N ASP A 175 18.70 -1.19 5.97
CA ASP A 175 18.60 -0.04 6.87
C ASP A 175 17.14 0.42 7.08
N ALA A 176 16.33 0.40 6.02
CA ALA A 176 14.90 0.68 6.08
C ALA A 176 14.16 -0.35 6.96
N LEU A 177 14.46 -1.63 6.78
CA LEU A 177 13.90 -2.71 7.61
C LEU A 177 14.33 -2.56 9.07
N LYS A 178 15.62 -2.34 9.33
CA LYS A 178 16.15 -2.11 10.68
C LYS A 178 15.46 -0.91 11.34
N ARG A 179 15.29 0.19 10.61
CA ARG A 179 14.61 1.39 11.10
C ARG A 179 13.14 1.10 11.42
N SER A 180 12.43 0.43 10.51
CA SER A 180 11.03 0.05 10.69
C SER A 180 10.83 -0.77 11.96
N THR A 181 11.73 -1.72 12.25
CA THR A 181 11.65 -2.54 13.47
C THR A 181 12.08 -1.76 14.72
N THR A 182 13.18 -1.01 14.66
CA THR A 182 13.76 -0.35 15.84
C THR A 182 12.87 0.76 16.37
N MET A 183 12.17 1.47 15.49
CA MET A 183 11.30 2.60 15.86
C MET A 183 9.83 2.22 16.02
N ALA A 184 9.44 0.95 15.77
CA ALA A 184 8.04 0.53 15.76
C ALA A 184 7.27 0.94 17.03
N LYS A 185 7.86 0.73 18.21
CA LYS A 185 7.28 1.13 19.52
C LYS A 185 7.05 2.63 19.69
N GLN A 186 7.78 3.45 18.94
CA GLN A 186 7.81 4.91 19.09
C GLN A 186 6.90 5.61 18.08
N VAL A 187 6.43 4.90 17.07
CA VAL A 187 5.58 5.44 16.02
C VAL A 187 4.15 4.94 16.26
N PRO A 188 3.19 5.84 16.52
CA PRO A 188 1.81 5.43 16.70
C PRO A 188 1.26 4.71 15.45
N PRO A 189 0.41 3.69 15.64
CA PRO A 189 -0.29 3.05 14.53
C PRO A 189 -1.32 3.99 13.91
N LEU A 190 -1.82 3.65 12.73
CA LEU A 190 -2.92 4.37 12.12
C LEU A 190 -4.18 4.27 13.01
N ASN A 191 -4.81 5.41 13.28
CA ASN A 191 -5.99 5.53 14.13
C ASN A 191 -7.25 5.08 13.36
N VAL A 192 -7.54 3.78 13.43
CA VAL A 192 -8.70 3.17 12.78
C VAL A 192 -9.48 2.28 13.74
N LYS A 193 -10.80 2.30 13.59
CA LYS A 193 -11.70 1.30 14.14
C LYS A 193 -11.69 0.08 13.23
N ILE A 194 -11.38 -1.06 13.83
CA ILE A 194 -11.44 -2.36 13.17
C ILE A 194 -12.92 -2.79 13.06
N PRO A 195 -13.40 -3.24 11.88
CA PRO A 195 -14.76 -3.74 11.76
C PRO A 195 -14.92 -5.06 12.53
N GLU A 196 -16.10 -5.27 13.10
CA GLU A 196 -16.50 -6.58 13.62
C GLU A 196 -16.71 -7.51 12.42
N ALA A 197 -15.83 -8.50 12.30
CA ALA A 197 -15.81 -9.43 11.19
C ALA A 197 -15.29 -10.79 11.68
N ASP A 198 -15.92 -11.87 11.22
CA ASP A 198 -15.37 -13.21 11.42
C ASP A 198 -14.13 -13.37 10.54
N ILE A 199 -12.99 -13.66 11.17
CA ILE A 199 -11.74 -13.87 10.44
C ILE A 199 -11.72 -15.30 9.91
N GLU A 200 -11.79 -15.43 8.59
CA GLU A 200 -11.61 -16.70 7.90
C GLU A 200 -10.13 -16.90 7.54
N THR A 201 -9.58 -18.08 7.89
CA THR A 201 -8.18 -18.42 7.61
C THR A 201 -7.83 -18.27 6.13
N GLY A 202 -6.76 -17.54 5.83
CA GLY A 202 -6.27 -17.33 4.46
C GLY A 202 -7.11 -16.38 3.61
N LYS A 203 -8.14 -15.74 4.18
CA LYS A 203 -8.91 -14.69 3.52
C LYS A 203 -8.66 -13.34 4.19
N LYS A 204 -8.65 -12.29 3.37
CA LYS A 204 -8.66 -10.90 3.84
C LYS A 204 -10.07 -10.52 4.31
N VAL A 205 -10.15 -9.55 5.21
CA VAL A 205 -11.42 -8.91 5.56
C VAL A 205 -11.70 -7.80 4.57
N ASP A 206 -12.82 -7.93 3.85
CA ASP A 206 -13.31 -6.96 2.86
C ASP A 206 -14.39 -6.02 3.44
N LEU A 207 -14.45 -5.89 4.77
CA LEU A 207 -15.17 -4.81 5.46
C LEU A 207 -14.23 -3.63 5.72
N PRO A 208 -14.68 -2.38 5.53
CA PRO A 208 -13.81 -1.22 5.63
C PRO A 208 -13.43 -0.89 7.06
N LEU A 209 -12.15 -0.54 7.24
CA LEU A 209 -11.67 0.21 8.39
C LEU A 209 -12.26 1.63 8.35
N THR A 210 -12.55 2.19 9.52
CA THR A 210 -13.02 3.58 9.65
C THR A 210 -12.02 4.38 10.48
N PRO A 211 -11.50 5.53 10.02
CA PRO A 211 -10.66 6.40 10.83
C PRO A 211 -11.35 6.79 12.14
N THR A 212 -10.61 6.88 13.24
CA THR A 212 -11.12 7.43 14.52
C THR A 212 -10.67 8.87 14.75
N ALA A 213 -9.86 9.40 13.85
CA ALA A 213 -9.36 10.77 13.85
C ALA A 213 -9.15 11.25 12.39
N PRO A 214 -8.97 12.56 12.17
CA PRO A 214 -8.57 13.09 10.87
C PRO A 214 -7.25 12.47 10.38
N LEU A 215 -7.19 12.25 9.06
CA LEU A 215 -6.04 11.68 8.40
C LEU A 215 -5.34 12.72 7.49
N LYS A 216 -4.12 12.39 7.08
CA LYS A 216 -3.47 12.98 5.91
C LYS A 216 -3.16 11.91 4.88
N ALA A 217 -3.13 12.31 3.62
CA ALA A 217 -2.69 11.47 2.52
C ALA A 217 -1.39 12.02 1.90
N LEU A 218 -0.44 11.11 1.62
CA LEU A 218 0.72 11.41 0.77
C LEU A 218 0.49 10.77 -0.60
N ILE A 219 0.39 11.58 -1.65
CA ILE A 219 0.24 11.10 -3.04
C ILE A 219 1.56 11.26 -3.78
N LEU A 220 2.11 10.13 -4.25
CA LEU A 220 3.37 10.09 -4.97
C LEU A 220 3.16 10.20 -6.48
N TYR A 221 4.14 10.79 -7.17
CA TYR A 221 4.15 10.92 -8.64
C TYR A 221 4.68 9.66 -9.35
N ASP A 222 5.27 8.73 -8.61
CA ASP A 222 5.74 7.43 -9.10
C ASP A 222 5.87 6.43 -7.95
N ASP A 223 6.04 5.15 -8.29
CA ASP A 223 6.09 4.03 -7.33
C ASP A 223 7.51 3.62 -6.94
N ASN A 224 8.53 4.44 -7.25
CA ASN A 224 9.90 4.13 -6.84
C ASN A 224 10.11 4.54 -5.38
N TYR A 225 9.48 3.81 -4.46
CA TYR A 225 9.51 4.08 -3.02
C TYR A 225 10.92 4.17 -2.44
N GLN A 226 11.86 3.41 -3.01
CA GLN A 226 13.26 3.47 -2.61
C GLN A 226 13.87 4.86 -2.88
N ASP A 227 13.61 5.46 -4.04
CA ASP A 227 14.10 6.80 -4.35
C ASP A 227 13.55 7.87 -3.36
N TYR A 228 12.30 7.70 -2.88
CA TYR A 228 11.72 8.57 -1.85
C TYR A 228 12.41 8.39 -0.49
N TYR A 229 12.67 7.15 -0.10
CA TYR A 229 13.37 6.83 1.14
C TYR A 229 14.81 7.37 1.15
N ASP A 230 15.51 7.16 0.04
CA ASP A 230 16.89 7.61 -0.20
C ASP A 230 17.02 9.13 -0.40
N MET A 231 15.90 9.87 -0.39
CA MET A 231 15.87 11.31 -0.61
C MET A 231 16.51 11.74 -1.92
N LYS A 232 16.21 11.03 -3.01
CA LYS A 232 16.72 11.36 -4.33
C LYS A 232 16.14 12.67 -4.84
N ASN A 233 17.01 13.57 -5.27
CA ASN A 233 16.60 14.88 -5.79
C ASN A 233 15.56 14.79 -6.91
N GLY A 234 14.61 15.72 -6.89
CA GLY A 234 13.56 15.83 -7.91
C GLY A 234 12.34 14.95 -7.66
N LYS A 235 12.36 14.03 -6.70
CA LYS A 235 11.16 13.28 -6.27
C LYS A 235 10.11 14.24 -5.71
N ARG A 236 8.85 14.07 -6.12
CA ARG A 236 7.74 14.96 -5.78
C ARG A 236 6.62 14.19 -5.11
N LEU A 237 5.92 14.83 -4.20
CA LEU A 237 4.67 14.34 -3.65
C LEU A 237 3.74 15.50 -3.29
N LEU A 238 2.48 15.16 -3.11
CA LEU A 238 1.49 16.04 -2.53
C LEU A 238 1.14 15.54 -1.13
N VAL A 239 1.17 16.44 -0.14
CA VAL A 239 0.54 16.22 1.17
C VAL A 239 -0.87 16.77 1.06
N VAL A 240 -1.86 15.92 1.31
CA VAL A 240 -3.27 16.25 1.24
C VAL A 240 -3.88 16.06 2.62
N THR A 241 -4.63 17.05 3.08
CA THR A 241 -5.28 17.10 4.39
C THR A 241 -6.69 17.63 4.23
N ASN A 242 -7.47 17.70 5.31
CA ASN A 242 -8.74 18.41 5.29
C ASN A 242 -8.57 19.92 5.00
N GLN A 243 -7.43 20.52 5.36
CA GLN A 243 -7.20 21.96 5.21
C GLN A 243 -6.72 22.35 3.81
N GLY A 244 -6.18 21.39 3.04
CA GLY A 244 -5.75 21.63 1.67
C GLY A 244 -4.65 20.70 1.18
N ILE A 245 -4.03 21.12 0.07
CA ILE A 245 -2.99 20.39 -0.66
C ILE A 245 -1.71 21.19 -0.62
N THR A 246 -0.63 20.58 -0.14
CA THR A 246 0.71 21.19 -0.09
C THR A 246 1.66 20.38 -0.97
N ARG A 247 2.47 21.06 -1.80
CA ARG A 247 3.41 20.40 -2.70
C ARG A 247 4.78 20.29 -2.05
N PHE A 248 5.42 19.13 -2.24
CA PHE A 248 6.78 18.91 -1.79
C PHE A 248 7.65 18.31 -2.90
N VAL A 249 8.92 18.71 -2.92
CA VAL A 249 9.96 18.11 -3.74
C VAL A 249 11.21 17.88 -2.91
N ILE A 250 11.94 16.82 -3.22
CA ILE A 250 13.24 16.57 -2.63
C ILE A 250 14.29 17.43 -3.33
N TYR A 251 14.95 18.29 -2.57
CA TYR A 251 16.05 19.12 -3.05
C TYR A 251 17.21 19.07 -2.06
N ARG A 252 18.39 18.67 -2.54
CA ARG A 252 19.62 18.48 -1.78
C ARG A 252 19.39 17.60 -0.53
N GLY A 253 18.71 16.48 -0.72
CA GLY A 253 18.44 15.48 0.33
C GLY A 253 17.41 15.92 1.39
N LYS A 254 16.67 17.01 1.16
CA LYS A 254 15.65 17.53 2.08
C LYS A 254 14.33 17.77 1.37
N TRP A 255 13.23 17.63 2.08
CA TRP A 255 11.93 18.05 1.60
C TRP A 255 11.83 19.57 1.57
N LYS A 256 11.38 20.13 0.45
CA LYS A 256 11.11 21.54 0.26
C LYS A 256 9.65 21.72 -0.16
N GLN A 257 8.96 22.62 0.54
CA GLN A 257 7.58 22.99 0.25
C GLN A 257 7.52 24.01 -0.90
N TYR A 258 6.51 23.89 -1.76
CA TYR A 258 6.22 24.75 -2.89
C TYR A 258 4.73 25.12 -2.94
#